data_AF-A0A061NE48-F1
#
_entry.id   AF-A0A061NE48-F1
#
_cell.length_a   1.000
_cell.length_b   1.000
_cell.length_c   1.000
_cell.angle_alpha   90.00
_cell.angle_beta   90.00
_cell.angle_gamma   90.00
#
_symmetry.space_group_name_H-M   'P 1'
#
loop_
_entity.id
_entity.type
_entity.pdbx_description
1 polymer ?
#
loop_
_entity_poly.entity_id
_entity_poly.type
_entity_poly.pdbx_seq_one_letter_code
_entity_poly.pdbx_strand_id
1 'polypeptide(L)'
;MTLPMLIFLGLPSAEANGTNRVAIVVQSLSAVLAFKRKGKLETKVSSIVALPAIIGSIFGAMAAVSISDALFQLILAITMIVTIVFIVWDPSKREAPGVMLSNNRKVLGMIAFFGIGFYGGFIQVGAGFYIVLTAMLIMQLSFIHANSVKVMITGLYIFVSLLVFGINGEVTGG
;
A
#
# COMPACT_ATOMS: atom_id res chain seq x y z
N MET A 1 11.98 -0.48 5.77
CA MET A 1 11.61 -0.86 7.14
C MET A 1 12.24 0.16 8.07
N THR A 2 11.56 1.29 8.30
CA THR A 2 12.05 2.34 9.20
C THR A 2 11.02 2.70 10.27
N LEU A 3 9.71 2.41 10.07
CA LEU A 3 8.67 2.73 11.04
C LEU A 3 8.93 2.19 12.47
N PRO A 4 9.16 0.88 12.70
CA PRO A 4 9.47 0.40 14.06
C PRO A 4 10.75 1.02 14.64
N MET A 5 11.73 1.34 13.78
CA MET A 5 12.97 1.97 14.20
C MET A 5 12.74 3.43 14.63
N LEU A 6 11.94 4.21 13.90
CA LEU A 6 11.59 5.58 14.26
C LEU A 6 10.82 5.64 15.59
N ILE A 7 9.86 4.74 15.79
CA ILE A 7 9.15 4.61 17.07
C ILE A 7 10.11 4.22 18.19
N PHE A 8 11.02 3.26 17.94
CA PHE A 8 12.04 2.86 18.92
C PHE A 8 13.00 4.00 19.29
N LEU A 9 13.30 4.90 18.35
CA LEU A 9 14.09 6.11 18.58
C LEU A 9 13.31 7.22 19.30
N GLY A 10 12.04 6.97 19.66
CA GLY A 10 11.25 7.85 20.51
C GLY A 10 10.28 8.78 19.77
N LEU A 11 10.13 8.65 18.44
CA LEU A 11 9.11 9.42 17.73
C LEU A 11 7.70 8.92 18.08
N PRO A 12 6.73 9.83 18.24
CA PRO A 12 5.31 9.49 18.24
C PRO A 12 4.93 8.62 17.03
N SER A 13 3.97 7.74 17.23
CA SER A 13 3.63 6.70 16.25
C SER A 13 3.08 7.28 14.95
N ALA A 14 2.27 8.33 15.03
CA ALA A 14 1.74 9.06 13.87
C ALA A 14 2.87 9.76 13.09
N GLU A 15 3.74 10.50 13.79
CA GLU A 15 4.89 11.20 13.20
C GLU A 15 5.88 10.24 12.53
N ALA A 16 6.22 9.13 13.19
CA ALA A 16 7.07 8.09 12.63
C ALA A 16 6.46 7.47 11.36
N ASN A 17 5.15 7.27 11.34
CA ASN A 17 4.42 6.73 10.20
C ASN A 17 4.38 7.72 9.03
N GLY A 18 4.06 8.99 9.28
CA GLY A 18 4.08 10.04 8.27
C GLY A 18 5.47 10.25 7.67
N THR A 19 6.51 10.31 8.50
CA THR A 19 7.91 10.47 8.06
C THR A 19 8.38 9.30 7.19
N ASN A 20 8.05 8.07 7.56
CA ASN A 20 8.36 6.88 6.75
C ASN A 20 7.72 6.92 5.34
N ARG A 21 6.59 7.63 5.14
CA ARG A 21 5.92 7.71 3.84
C ARG A 21 6.73 8.48 2.80
N VAL A 22 7.56 9.45 3.18
CA VAL A 22 8.44 10.17 2.24
C VAL A 22 9.33 9.20 1.48
N ALA A 23 10.01 8.30 2.21
CA ALA A 23 10.85 7.27 1.61
C ALA A 23 10.06 6.34 0.70
N ILE A 24 8.82 6.00 1.07
CA ILE A 24 7.95 5.10 0.29
C ILE A 24 7.52 5.77 -1.03
N VAL A 25 7.21 7.07 -1.03
CA VAL A 25 6.90 7.82 -2.27
C VAL A 25 8.09 7.75 -3.23
N VAL A 26 9.29 8.07 -2.75
CA VAL A 26 10.52 8.05 -3.57
C VAL A 26 10.82 6.65 -4.12
N GLN A 27 10.69 5.62 -3.29
CA GLN A 27 10.85 4.22 -3.70
C GLN A 27 9.83 3.82 -4.76
N SER A 28 8.57 4.22 -4.58
CA SER A 28 7.48 3.90 -5.51
C SER A 28 7.68 4.59 -6.85
N LEU A 29 8.09 5.87 -6.86
CA LEU A 29 8.42 6.59 -8.08
C LEU A 29 9.55 5.90 -8.86
N SER A 30 10.63 5.55 -8.17
CA SER A 30 11.77 4.83 -8.75
C SER A 30 11.35 3.49 -9.36
N ALA A 31 10.50 2.73 -8.64
CA ALA A 31 10.00 1.44 -9.11
C ALA A 31 9.04 1.58 -10.31
N VAL A 32 8.13 2.55 -10.29
CA VAL A 32 7.24 2.84 -11.43
C VAL A 32 8.04 3.17 -12.69
N LEU A 33 9.07 4.01 -12.56
CA LEU A 33 9.98 4.33 -13.68
C LEU A 33 10.70 3.08 -14.19
N ALA A 34 11.14 2.19 -13.31
CA ALA A 34 11.77 0.93 -13.69
C ALA A 34 10.81 0.00 -14.46
N PHE A 35 9.56 -0.17 -13.99
CA PHE A 35 8.54 -0.94 -14.70
C PHE A 35 8.18 -0.33 -16.06
N LYS A 36 8.10 1.00 -16.14
CA LYS A 36 7.85 1.74 -17.38
C LYS A 36 8.96 1.50 -18.40
N ARG A 37 10.23 1.64 -18.00
CA ARG A 37 11.40 1.40 -18.88
C ARG A 37 11.48 -0.03 -19.40
N LYS A 38 10.99 -1.01 -18.63
CA LYS A 38 10.94 -2.43 -19.03
C LYS A 38 9.71 -2.79 -19.87
N GLY A 39 8.81 -1.86 -20.15
CA GLY A 39 7.56 -2.14 -20.86
C GLY A 39 6.62 -3.09 -20.11
N LYS A 40 6.72 -3.14 -18.78
CA LYS A 40 5.92 -4.02 -17.90
C LYS A 40 4.95 -3.26 -17.00
N LEU A 41 4.74 -1.97 -17.28
CA LEU A 41 3.85 -1.13 -16.49
C LEU A 41 2.39 -1.45 -16.81
N GLU A 42 1.66 -1.99 -15.84
CA GLU A 42 0.25 -2.36 -15.98
C GLU A 42 -0.66 -1.16 -15.70
N THR A 43 -0.92 -0.35 -16.73
CA THR A 43 -1.67 0.90 -16.61
C THR A 43 -3.19 0.70 -16.59
N LYS A 44 -3.70 -0.34 -17.25
CA LYS A 44 -5.15 -0.57 -17.41
C LYS A 44 -5.79 -0.99 -16.10
N VAL A 45 -5.20 -1.94 -15.37
CA VAL A 45 -5.72 -2.31 -14.04
C VAL A 45 -5.47 -1.19 -13.04
N SER A 46 -4.30 -0.55 -13.09
CA SER A 46 -3.97 0.52 -12.15
C SER A 46 -4.93 1.70 -12.25
N SER A 47 -5.37 2.10 -13.45
CA SER A 47 -6.34 3.21 -13.59
C SER A 47 -7.72 2.88 -13.03
N ILE A 48 -8.16 1.62 -13.10
CA ILE A 48 -9.45 1.17 -12.55
C ILE A 48 -9.46 1.28 -11.02
N VAL A 49 -8.36 0.91 -10.37
CA VAL A 49 -8.30 0.75 -8.91
C VAL A 49 -7.64 1.90 -8.16
N ALA A 50 -7.02 2.85 -8.88
CA ALA A 50 -6.33 4.00 -8.29
C ALA A 50 -7.26 4.87 -7.45
N LEU A 51 -8.40 5.30 -8.00
CA LEU A 51 -9.30 6.22 -7.29
C LEU A 51 -9.87 5.60 -6.00
N PRO A 52 -10.40 4.35 -6.01
CA PRO A 52 -10.82 3.69 -4.76
C PRO A 52 -9.71 3.60 -3.71
N ALA A 53 -8.49 3.24 -4.12
CA ALA A 53 -7.35 3.14 -3.20
C ALA A 53 -6.95 4.51 -2.62
N ILE A 54 -6.96 5.57 -3.44
CA ILE A 54 -6.72 6.94 -2.99
C ILE A 54 -7.76 7.35 -1.95
N ILE A 55 -9.05 7.17 -2.24
CA ILE A 55 -10.13 7.55 -1.31
C ILE A 55 -10.00 6.76 0.00
N GLY A 56 -9.77 5.44 -0.09
CA GLY A 56 -9.52 4.61 1.08
C GLY A 56 -8.37 5.17 1.92
N SER A 57 -7.25 5.54 1.27
CA SER A 57 -6.06 6.02 1.99
C SER A 57 -6.26 7.32 2.73
N ILE A 58 -7.16 8.19 2.28
CA ILE A 58 -7.51 9.41 3.01
C ILE A 58 -8.15 9.03 4.34
N PHE A 59 -9.18 8.17 4.31
CA PHE A 59 -9.84 7.70 5.52
C PHE A 59 -8.90 6.91 6.44
N GLY A 60 -8.04 6.08 5.85
CA GLY A 60 -7.02 5.34 6.59
C GLY A 60 -6.02 6.27 7.30
N ALA A 61 -5.53 7.29 6.61
CA ALA A 61 -4.60 8.26 7.17
C ALA A 61 -5.27 9.10 8.26
N MET A 62 -6.50 9.58 8.04
CA MET A 62 -7.29 10.28 9.07
C MET A 62 -7.48 9.41 10.32
N ALA A 63 -7.78 8.13 10.15
CA ALA A 63 -7.88 7.20 11.28
C ALA A 63 -6.54 7.04 12.01
N ALA A 64 -5.42 6.94 11.29
CA ALA A 64 -4.10 6.78 11.90
C ALA A 64 -3.66 7.98 12.75
N VAL A 65 -3.95 9.21 12.32
CA VAL A 65 -3.64 10.43 13.10
C VAL A 65 -4.61 10.69 14.25
N SER A 66 -5.74 9.98 14.31
CA SER A 66 -6.80 10.21 15.30
C SER A 66 -6.82 9.22 16.46
N ILE A 67 -5.98 8.18 16.43
CA ILE A 67 -5.94 7.14 17.48
C ILE A 67 -4.76 7.35 18.43
N SER A 68 -4.82 6.71 19.61
CA SER A 68 -3.72 6.75 20.56
C SER A 68 -2.51 5.95 20.07
N ASP A 69 -1.32 6.39 20.47
CA ASP A 69 -0.06 5.71 20.21
C ASP A 69 -0.07 4.24 20.64
N ALA A 70 -0.61 3.95 21.82
CA ALA A 70 -0.72 2.58 22.33
C ALA A 70 -1.56 1.68 21.41
N LEU A 71 -2.69 2.19 20.90
CA LEU A 71 -3.54 1.44 19.97
C LEU A 71 -2.84 1.27 18.61
N PHE A 72 -2.16 2.30 18.11
CA PHE A 72 -1.41 2.20 16.86
C PHE A 72 -0.31 1.14 16.95
N GLN A 73 0.48 1.14 18.03
CA GLN A 73 1.56 0.17 18.24
C GLN A 73 1.04 -1.27 18.38
N LEU A 74 -0.13 -1.48 19.01
CA LEU A 74 -0.78 -2.79 19.05
C LEU A 74 -1.16 -3.26 17.64
N ILE A 75 -1.77 -2.39 16.84
CA ILE A 75 -2.15 -2.71 15.44
C ILE A 75 -0.90 -2.99 14.60
N LEU A 76 0.17 -2.22 14.80
CA LEU A 76 1.48 -2.42 14.17
C LEU A 76 2.05 -3.80 14.48
N ALA A 77 2.07 -4.19 15.76
CA ALA A 77 2.60 -5.48 16.20
C ALA A 77 1.82 -6.65 15.56
N ILE A 78 0.49 -6.60 15.60
CA ILE A 78 -0.38 -7.62 14.97
C ILE A 78 -0.11 -7.69 13.46
N THR A 79 -0.05 -6.54 12.81
CA THR A 79 0.23 -6.42 11.38
C THR A 79 1.58 -7.01 10.98
N MET A 80 2.61 -6.82 11.81
CA MET A 80 3.94 -7.38 11.56
C MET A 80 3.93 -8.91 11.61
N ILE A 81 3.25 -9.50 12.59
CA ILE A 81 3.08 -10.97 12.70
C ILE A 81 2.40 -11.51 11.44
N VAL A 82 1.30 -10.90 11.02
CA VAL A 82 0.56 -11.28 9.81
C VAL A 82 1.46 -11.17 8.56
N THR A 83 2.25 -10.10 8.46
CA THR A 83 3.18 -9.89 7.34
C THR A 83 4.24 -10.99 7.28
N ILE A 84 4.78 -11.43 8.41
CA ILE A 84 5.77 -12.52 8.48
C ILE A 84 5.17 -13.82 7.95
N VAL A 85 3.94 -14.17 8.38
CA VAL A 85 3.25 -15.37 7.89
C VAL A 85 3.07 -15.32 6.37
N PHE A 86 2.70 -14.16 5.81
CA PHE A 86 2.55 -14.01 4.36
C PHE A 86 3.87 -14.11 3.58
N ILE A 87 4.98 -13.61 4.13
CA ILE A 87 6.31 -13.75 3.51
C ILE A 87 6.68 -15.22 3.33
N VAL A 88 6.36 -16.07 4.30
CA VAL A 88 6.69 -17.50 4.28
C VAL A 88 5.85 -18.29 3.26
N TRP A 89 4.66 -17.82 2.90
CA TRP A 89 3.70 -18.55 2.05
C TRP A 89 4.02 -18.50 0.53
N ASP A 90 4.94 -17.64 0.09
CA ASP A 90 5.38 -17.46 -1.31
C ASP A 90 4.26 -17.50 -2.39
N PRO A 91 3.54 -16.38 -2.60
CA PRO A 91 2.47 -16.30 -3.60
C PRO A 91 2.99 -16.31 -5.06
N SER A 92 4.30 -16.23 -5.31
CA SER A 92 4.85 -16.11 -6.66
C SER A 92 4.65 -17.36 -7.54
N LYS A 93 4.41 -18.51 -6.91
CA LYS A 93 4.17 -19.80 -7.58
C LYS A 93 2.82 -19.92 -8.27
N ARG A 94 1.95 -18.91 -8.14
CA ARG A 94 0.62 -18.91 -8.77
C ARG A 94 0.68 -18.26 -10.14
N GLU A 95 0.47 -19.04 -11.19
CA GLU A 95 0.24 -18.49 -12.53
C GLU A 95 -1.24 -18.11 -12.69
N ALA A 96 -1.49 -16.84 -13.00
CA ALA A 96 -2.83 -16.39 -13.34
C ALA A 96 -3.06 -16.60 -14.85
N PRO A 97 -4.22 -17.14 -15.27
CA PRO A 97 -4.48 -17.55 -16.66
C PRO A 97 -4.58 -16.40 -17.68
N GLY A 98 -4.32 -15.14 -17.31
CA GLY A 98 -4.30 -14.02 -18.26
C GLY A 98 -5.65 -13.79 -18.97
N VAL A 99 -6.77 -14.00 -18.27
CA VAL A 99 -8.13 -13.90 -18.85
C VAL A 99 -8.60 -12.45 -18.90
N MET A 100 -9.48 -12.13 -19.85
CA MET A 100 -10.16 -10.83 -19.89
C MET A 100 -10.87 -10.50 -18.57
N LEU A 101 -10.67 -9.26 -18.11
CA LEU A 101 -11.21 -8.77 -16.85
C LEU A 101 -12.72 -8.51 -16.96
N SER A 102 -13.54 -9.36 -16.35
CA SER A 102 -15.00 -9.20 -16.29
C SER A 102 -15.42 -7.99 -15.45
N ASN A 103 -16.62 -7.45 -15.70
CA ASN A 103 -17.13 -6.29 -14.94
C ASN A 103 -17.28 -6.59 -13.45
N ASN A 104 -17.72 -7.80 -13.07
CA ASN A 104 -17.84 -8.20 -11.67
C ASN A 104 -16.47 -8.18 -10.96
N ARG A 105 -15.40 -8.60 -11.64
CA ARG A 105 -14.03 -8.55 -11.09
C ARG A 105 -13.52 -7.13 -10.97
N LYS A 106 -13.87 -6.22 -11.89
CA LYS A 106 -13.54 -4.79 -11.76
C LYS A 106 -14.18 -4.21 -10.50
N VAL A 107 -15.47 -4.45 -10.29
CA VAL A 107 -16.20 -3.96 -9.11
C VAL A 107 -15.61 -4.53 -7.82
N LEU A 108 -15.41 -5.84 -7.76
CA LEU A 108 -14.79 -6.49 -6.61
C LEU A 108 -13.36 -5.97 -6.36
N GLY A 109 -12.60 -5.76 -7.43
CA GLY A 109 -11.28 -5.13 -7.39
C GLY A 109 -11.34 -3.73 -6.80
N MET A 110 -12.25 -2.86 -7.26
CA MET A 110 -12.41 -1.50 -6.72
C MET A 110 -12.73 -1.51 -5.22
N ILE A 111 -13.64 -2.39 -4.77
CA ILE A 111 -13.98 -2.54 -3.35
C ILE A 111 -12.76 -3.02 -2.55
N ALA A 112 -12.06 -4.04 -3.03
CA ALA A 112 -10.87 -4.56 -2.38
C ALA A 112 -9.76 -3.50 -2.30
N PHE A 113 -9.54 -2.75 -3.38
CA PHE A 113 -8.54 -1.70 -3.42
C PHE A 113 -8.90 -0.47 -2.59
N PHE A 114 -10.19 -0.18 -2.37
CA PHE A 114 -10.60 0.79 -1.34
C PHE A 114 -10.15 0.34 0.05
N GLY A 115 -10.43 -0.91 0.43
CA GLY A 115 -10.00 -1.46 1.73
C GLY A 115 -8.47 -1.52 1.87
N ILE A 116 -7.75 -1.90 0.81
CA ILE A 116 -6.29 -1.86 0.77
C ILE A 116 -5.78 -0.42 0.88
N GLY A 117 -6.44 0.52 0.21
CA GLY A 117 -6.18 1.95 0.33
C GLY A 117 -6.31 2.42 1.77
N PHE A 118 -7.41 2.08 2.45
CA PHE A 118 -7.62 2.37 3.87
C PHE A 118 -6.49 1.81 4.73
N TYR A 119 -6.20 0.52 4.59
CA TYR A 119 -5.13 -0.12 5.34
C TYR A 119 -3.74 0.49 5.07
N GLY A 120 -3.42 0.77 3.80
CA GLY A 120 -2.16 1.37 3.37
C GLY A 120 -2.04 2.84 3.78
N GLY A 121 -3.14 3.59 3.75
CA GLY A 121 -3.24 4.93 4.31
C GLY A 121 -3.04 4.93 5.82
N PHE A 122 -3.52 3.91 6.51
CA PHE A 122 -3.39 3.76 7.95
C PHE A 122 -1.95 3.42 8.38
N ILE A 123 -1.37 2.30 7.93
CA ILE A 123 -0.08 1.79 8.46
C ILE A 123 0.96 1.37 7.42
N GLN A 124 0.54 1.01 6.20
CA GLN A 124 1.41 0.63 5.09
C GLN A 124 2.36 -0.59 5.28
N VAL A 125 2.39 -1.21 6.46
CA VAL A 125 3.21 -2.41 6.71
C VAL A 125 2.58 -3.61 6.02
N GLY A 126 3.33 -4.34 5.19
CA GLY A 126 2.83 -5.52 4.48
C GLY A 126 1.78 -5.25 3.38
N ALA A 127 1.35 -4.00 3.16
CA ALA A 127 0.28 -3.66 2.20
C ALA A 127 0.56 -4.15 0.77
N GLY A 128 1.83 -4.23 0.39
CA GLY A 128 2.24 -4.74 -0.91
C GLY A 128 1.79 -6.19 -1.18
N PHE A 129 1.68 -7.02 -0.14
CA PHE A 129 1.17 -8.40 -0.26
C PHE A 129 -0.31 -8.42 -0.61
N TYR A 130 -1.13 -7.59 0.05
CA TYR A 130 -2.54 -7.48 -0.26
C TYR A 130 -2.76 -6.98 -1.69
N ILE A 131 -1.98 -6.00 -2.14
CA ILE A 131 -2.07 -5.54 -3.53
C ILE A 131 -1.72 -6.64 -4.53
N VAL A 132 -0.58 -7.33 -4.32
CA VAL A 132 -0.15 -8.40 -5.24
C VAL A 132 -1.16 -9.54 -5.25
N LEU A 133 -1.63 -9.98 -4.09
CA LEU A 133 -2.57 -11.08 -3.99
C LEU A 133 -3.92 -10.73 -4.63
N THR A 134 -4.46 -9.54 -4.36
CA THR A 134 -5.71 -9.07 -4.98
C THR A 134 -5.54 -8.93 -6.49
N ALA A 135 -4.42 -8.39 -6.96
CA ALA A 135 -4.13 -8.28 -8.39
C ALA A 135 -4.02 -9.65 -9.08
N MET A 136 -3.44 -10.65 -8.43
CA MET A 136 -3.33 -12.01 -8.98
C MET A 136 -4.65 -12.78 -8.91
N LEU A 137 -5.37 -12.73 -7.79
CA LEU A 137 -6.57 -13.55 -7.57
C LEU A 137 -7.84 -12.94 -8.16
N ILE A 138 -8.01 -11.62 -8.03
CA ILE A 138 -9.20 -10.92 -8.49
C ILE A 138 -9.00 -10.38 -9.90
N MET A 139 -7.85 -9.73 -10.14
CA MET A 139 -7.56 -9.10 -11.43
C MET A 139 -6.86 -10.02 -12.43
N GLN A 140 -6.52 -11.25 -12.02
CA GLN A 140 -5.89 -12.30 -12.84
C GLN A 140 -4.62 -11.87 -13.57
N LEU A 141 -3.83 -11.01 -12.92
CA LEU A 141 -2.54 -10.58 -13.43
C LEU A 141 -1.45 -11.59 -13.11
N SER A 142 -0.47 -11.72 -14.00
CA SER A 142 0.76 -12.43 -13.66
C SER A 142 1.51 -11.70 -12.54
N PHE A 143 2.39 -12.43 -11.83
CA PHE A 143 3.14 -11.87 -10.70
C PHE A 143 3.90 -10.57 -11.03
N ILE A 144 4.46 -10.47 -12.25
CA ILE A 144 5.16 -9.27 -12.73
C ILE A 144 4.20 -8.08 -12.85
N HIS A 145 3.03 -8.25 -13.49
CA HIS A 145 2.04 -7.19 -13.63
C HIS A 145 1.39 -6.83 -12.30
N ALA A 146 1.16 -7.80 -11.41
CA ALA A 146 0.69 -7.57 -10.05
C ALA A 146 1.69 -6.70 -9.24
N ASN A 147 2.99 -6.95 -9.39
CA ASN A 147 4.02 -6.10 -8.78
C ASN A 147 4.08 -4.70 -9.41
N SER A 148 3.78 -4.57 -10.71
CA SER A 148 3.62 -3.26 -11.34
C SER A 148 2.44 -2.48 -10.74
N VAL A 149 1.28 -3.14 -10.54
CA VAL A 149 0.12 -2.51 -9.89
C VAL A 149 0.47 -2.11 -8.45
N LYS A 150 1.16 -2.98 -7.70
CA LYS A 150 1.66 -2.68 -6.34
C LYS A 150 2.38 -1.34 -6.29
N VAL A 151 3.42 -1.14 -7.09
CA VAL A 151 4.24 0.07 -6.98
C VAL A 151 3.51 1.32 -7.46
N MET A 152 2.64 1.20 -8.48
CA MET A 152 1.85 2.32 -8.98
C MET A 152 0.79 2.76 -7.97
N ILE A 153 0.02 1.80 -7.45
CA ILE A 153 -1.05 2.08 -6.48
C ILE A 153 -0.48 2.55 -5.15
N THR A 154 0.56 1.89 -4.63
CA THR A 154 1.27 2.36 -3.43
C THR A 154 1.78 3.77 -3.61
N GLY A 155 2.42 4.11 -4.73
CA GLY A 155 2.89 5.49 -4.96
C GLY A 155 1.77 6.52 -4.89
N LEU A 156 0.66 6.26 -5.57
CA LEU A 156 -0.48 7.19 -5.65
C LEU A 156 -1.14 7.40 -4.28
N TYR A 157 -1.55 6.34 -3.61
CA TYR A 157 -2.26 6.50 -2.34
C TYR A 157 -1.33 6.89 -1.20
N ILE A 158 -0.04 6.49 -1.23
CA ILE A 158 0.92 6.95 -0.23
C ILE A 158 1.22 8.42 -0.39
N PHE A 159 1.35 8.93 -1.62
CA PHE A 159 1.50 10.36 -1.84
C PHE A 159 0.33 11.14 -1.23
N VAL A 160 -0.92 10.70 -1.45
CA VAL A 160 -2.09 11.35 -0.86
C VAL A 160 -2.11 11.24 0.66
N SER A 161 -1.85 10.06 1.23
CA SER A 161 -1.78 9.90 2.69
C SER A 161 -0.67 10.77 3.30
N LEU A 162 0.50 10.90 2.65
CA LEU A 162 1.59 11.75 3.11
C LEU A 162 1.14 13.21 3.24
N LEU A 163 0.30 13.71 2.33
CA LEU A 163 -0.30 15.03 2.46
C LEU A 163 -1.21 15.13 3.69
N VAL A 164 -2.01 14.11 3.99
CA VAL A 164 -2.85 14.07 5.19
C VAL A 164 -1.99 14.13 6.46
N PHE A 165 -0.94 13.30 6.55
CA PHE A 165 0.00 13.34 7.69
C PHE A 165 0.69 14.72 7.77
N GLY A 166 1.14 15.28 6.64
CA GLY A 166 1.80 16.58 6.60
C GLY A 166 0.92 17.74 7.05
N ILE A 167 -0.36 17.75 6.65
CA ILE A 167 -1.35 18.75 7.09
C ILE A 167 -1.61 18.67 8.60
N ASN A 168 -1.49 17.48 9.19
CA ASN A 168 -1.65 17.28 10.64
C ASN A 168 -0.34 17.50 11.43
N GLY A 169 0.76 17.88 10.79
CA GLY A 169 2.05 18.10 11.45
C GLY A 169 2.80 16.81 11.77
N GLU A 170 2.38 15.66 11.23
CA GLU A 170 2.91 14.33 11.54
C GLU A 170 4.02 13.90 10.56
N VAL A 171 4.79 14.85 10.04
CA VAL A 171 5.91 14.60 9.12
C VAL A 171 7.09 15.43 9.56
N THR A 172 8.12 14.78 10.10
CA THR A 172 9.37 15.44 10.43
C THR A 172 10.20 15.58 9.15
N GLY A 173 10.47 16.81 8.74
CA GLY A 173 11.70 17.12 8.01
C GLY A 173 12.78 17.24 9.07
N GLY A 174 13.84 16.44 8.99
CA GLY A 174 14.91 16.44 10.01
C GLY A 174 15.45 17.82 10.36
#